data_AF-A0AAW4U1M0-F1
#
_entry.id   AF-A0AAW4U1M0-F1
#
_cell.length_a   1.000
_cell.length_b   1.000
_cell.length_c   1.000
_cell.angle_alpha   90.00
_cell.angle_beta   90.00
_cell.angle_gamma   90.00
#
_symmetry.space_group_name_H-M   'P 1'
#
loop_
_entity.id
_entity.type
_entity.pdbx_description
1 polymer ?
#
loop_
_entity_poly.entity_id
_entity_poly.type
_entity_poly.pdbx_seq_one_letter_code
_entity_poly.pdbx_strand_id
1 'polypeptide(L)' 'KEKSVLEQREIDLAMIRFDNTENKEKLGANAMLAVSLAVANCAANYLEIPLYRYLGGCNAHVLPTPMI' A
#
# COMPACT_ATOMS: atom_id res chain seq x y z
N LYS A 1 -8.15 16.19 -8.36
CA LYS A 1 -8.94 15.00 -8.73
C LYS A 1 -8.78 13.99 -7.61
N GLU A 2 -9.89 13.42 -7.15
CA GLU A 2 -9.86 12.31 -6.19
C GLU A 2 -9.13 11.12 -6.84
N LYS A 3 -8.29 10.42 -6.05
CA LYS A 3 -7.58 9.22 -6.51
C LYS A 3 -8.40 7.99 -6.16
N SER A 4 -8.43 7.00 -7.05
CA SER A 4 -9.09 5.73 -6.75
C SER A 4 -8.27 4.95 -5.73
N VAL A 5 -8.94 4.26 -4.81
CA VAL A 5 -8.27 3.35 -3.85
C VAL A 5 -7.52 2.21 -4.57
N LEU A 6 -7.90 1.91 -5.81
CA LEU A 6 -7.25 0.90 -6.64
C LEU A 6 -5.89 1.36 -7.22
N GLU A 7 -5.58 2.65 -7.16
CA GLU A 7 -4.37 3.26 -7.75
C GLU A 7 -3.25 3.40 -6.70
N GLN A 8 -2.86 2.28 -6.07
CA GLN A 8 -1.86 2.25 -4.99
C GLN A 8 -0.60 3.06 -5.31
N ARG A 9 -0.01 2.83 -6.50
CA ARG A 9 1.22 3.51 -6.95
C ARG A 9 1.03 5.03 -7.06
N GLU A 10 -0.13 5.50 -7.50
CA GLU A 10 -0.38 6.94 -7.63
C GLU A 10 -0.58 7.62 -6.28
N ILE A 11 -1.24 6.93 -5.34
CA ILE A 11 -1.41 7.38 -3.96
C ILE A 11 -0.04 7.48 -3.27
N ASP A 12 0.77 6.43 -3.35
CA ASP A 12 2.11 6.40 -2.75
C ASP A 12 3.03 7.47 -3.35
N LEU A 13 3.05 7.62 -4.67
CA LEU A 13 3.85 8.66 -5.34
C LEU A 13 3.37 10.06 -4.96
N ALA A 14 2.07 10.27 -4.76
CA ALA A 14 1.57 11.55 -4.31
C ALA A 14 1.99 11.87 -2.88
N MET A 15 2.00 10.89 -1.97
CA MET A 15 2.52 11.08 -0.62
C MET A 15 4.01 11.42 -0.65
N ILE A 16 4.81 10.70 -1.45
CA ILE A 16 6.25 10.95 -1.59
C ILE A 16 6.52 12.36 -2.15
N ARG A 17 5.81 12.76 -3.20
CA ARG A 17 5.93 14.10 -3.80
C ARG A 17 5.49 15.20 -2.85
N PHE A 18 4.47 14.94 -2.03
CA PHE A 18 3.98 15.90 -1.05
C PHE A 18 4.94 16.09 0.12
N ASP A 19 5.54 15.00 0.60
CA ASP A 19 6.57 15.03 1.63
C ASP A 19 7.80 15.82 1.15
N ASN A 20 8.24 15.58 -0.10
CA ASN A 20 9.35 16.27 -0.77
C ASN A 20 10.69 16.21 0.01
N THR A 21 10.90 15.15 0.80
CA THR A 21 12.18 14.86 1.43
C THR A 21 12.65 13.46 1.01
N GLU A 22 13.96 13.23 1.02
CA GLU A 22 14.51 11.90 0.68
C GLU A 22 14.08 10.84 1.69
N ASN A 23 14.05 11.22 2.97
CA ASN A 23 13.88 10.31 4.10
C ASN A 23 12.47 10.30 4.70
N LYS A 24 11.50 10.96 4.06
CA LYS A 24 10.11 11.04 4.55
C LYS A 24 10.02 11.68 5.93
N GLU A 25 10.84 12.71 6.18
CA GLU A 25 10.96 13.34 7.51
C GLU A 25 9.81 14.31 7.82
N LYS A 26 9.17 14.88 6.80
CA LYS A 26 8.17 15.94 6.98
C LYS A 26 6.80 15.38 7.36
N LEU A 27 6.35 14.35 6.65
CA LEU A 27 5.14 13.59 6.98
C LEU A 27 5.42 12.46 7.97
N GLY A 28 6.66 11.97 8.01
CA GLY A 28 7.05 10.79 8.78
C GLY A 28 6.78 9.50 8.00
N ALA A 29 7.83 8.68 7.85
CA ALA A 29 7.75 7.38 7.17
C ALA A 29 6.65 6.48 7.75
N ASN A 30 6.46 6.49 9.07
CA ASN A 30 5.45 5.67 9.76
C ASN A 30 4.02 6.08 9.39
N ALA A 31 3.75 7.38 9.30
CA ALA A 31 2.44 7.89 8.92
C ALA A 31 2.12 7.57 7.46
N MET A 32 3.10 7.78 6.56
CA MET A 32 2.97 7.43 5.14
C MET A 32 2.73 5.93 4.95
N LEU A 33 3.47 5.08 5.67
CA LEU A 33 3.32 3.64 5.61
C LEU A 33 1.93 3.20 6.12
N ALA A 34 1.46 3.78 7.23
CA ALA A 34 0.14 3.48 7.77
C ALA A 34 -0.97 3.78 6.76
N VAL A 35 -0.92 4.93 6.09
CA VAL A 35 -1.88 5.29 5.05
C VAL A 35 -1.76 4.36 3.84
N SER A 36 -0.54 4.09 3.38
CA SER A 36 -0.26 3.20 2.24
C SER A 36 -0.87 1.81 2.45
N LEU A 37 -0.67 1.22 3.64
CA LEU A 37 -1.22 -0.09 4.00
C LEU A 37 -2.74 -0.07 4.17
N ALA A 38 -3.31 1.00 4.74
CA ALA A 38 -4.75 1.14 4.89
C ALA A 38 -5.48 1.21 3.53
N VAL A 39 -4.87 1.91 2.56
CA VAL A 39 -5.38 1.99 1.18
C VAL A 39 -5.40 0.61 0.52
N ALA A 40 -4.29 -0.14 0.60
CA ALA A 40 -4.24 -1.49 0.04
C ALA A 40 -5.28 -2.44 0.66
N ASN A 41 -5.49 -2.35 1.98
CA ASN A 41 -6.53 -3.12 2.67
C ASN A 41 -7.94 -2.71 2.22
N CYS A 42 -8.19 -1.41 2.06
CA CYS A 42 -9.48 -0.90 1.59
C CYS A 42 -9.75 -1.34 0.14
N ALA A 43 -8.75 -1.31 -0.74
CA ALA A 43 -8.87 -1.79 -2.11
C ALA A 43 -9.17 -3.29 -2.19
N ALA A 44 -8.48 -4.11 -1.38
CA ALA A 44 -8.75 -5.54 -1.29
C ALA A 44 -10.18 -5.82 -0.79
N ASN A 45 -10.61 -5.08 0.24
CA ASN A 45 -11.96 -5.18 0.80
C ASN A 45 -13.04 -4.75 -0.20
N TYR A 46 -12.81 -3.66 -0.94
CA TYR A 46 -13.72 -3.18 -1.99
C TYR A 46 -13.91 -4.22 -3.11
N LEU A 47 -12.85 -4.97 -3.44
CA LEU A 47 -12.89 -6.06 -4.43
C LEU A 47 -13.33 -7.41 -3.83
N GLU A 48 -13.64 -7.48 -2.54
CA GLU A 48 -14.01 -8.70 -1.81
C GLU A 48 -12.99 -9.85 -1.97
N ILE A 49 -11.70 -9.50 -2.06
CA ILE A 49 -10.61 -10.47 -2.14
C ILE A 49 -9.68 -10.37 -0.93
N PRO A 50 -9.05 -11.48 -0.50
CA PRO A 50 -8.00 -11.43 0.51
C PRO A 50 -6.83 -10.53 0.11
N LEU A 51 -6.23 -9.83 1.09
CA LEU A 51 -5.11 -8.90 0.85
C LEU A 51 -3.94 -9.53 0.08
N TYR A 52 -3.58 -10.78 0.38
CA TYR A 52 -2.49 -11.46 -0.30
C TYR A 52 -2.76 -11.67 -1.81
N ARG A 53 -4.03 -11.84 -2.21
CA ARG A 53 -4.43 -11.91 -3.63
C ARG A 53 -4.43 -10.55 -4.28
N TYR A 54 -4.85 -9.52 -3.57
CA TYR A 54 -4.77 -8.14 -4.06
C TYR A 54 -3.33 -7.73 -4.36
N LEU A 55 -2.40 -8.05 -3.45
CA LEU A 55 -0.98 -7.69 -3.59
C LEU A 55 -0.22 -8.58 -4.59
N GLY A 56 -0.44 -9.89 -4.56
CA GLY A 56 0.34 -10.87 -5.33
C GLY A 56 -0.35 -11.38 -6.60
N GLY A 57 -1.57 -10.92 -6.90
CA GLY A 57 -2.37 -11.36 -8.03
C GLY A 57 -2.89 -12.80 -7.91
N CYS A 58 -3.38 -13.33 -9.04
CA CYS A 58 -4.04 -14.65 -9.08
C CYS A 58 -3.11 -15.82 -8.69
N ASN A 59 -1.80 -15.65 -8.82
CA ASN A 59 -0.81 -16.70 -8.55
C ASN A 59 -0.15 -16.57 -7.16
N ALA A 60 -0.70 -15.75 -6.26
CA ALA A 60 -0.21 -15.65 -4.89
C ALA A 60 -0.57 -16.91 -4.08
N HIS A 61 0.38 -17.84 -3.94
CA HIS A 61 0.16 -19.13 -3.27
C HIS A 61 1.33 -19.64 -2.43
N VAL A 62 2.51 -19.03 -2.54
CA VAL A 62 3.71 -19.47 -1.80
C VAL A 62 3.66 -18.94 -0.36
N LEU A 63 3.72 -19.86 0.60
CA LEU A 63 3.88 -19.53 2.02
C LEU A 63 5.38 -19.48 2.37
N PRO A 64 5.87 -18.42 3.02
CA PRO A 64 7.27 -18.34 3.43
C PRO A 64 7.57 -19.30 4.59
N THR A 65 8.77 -19.87 4.61
CA THR A 65 9.26 -20.65 5.76
C THR A 65 9.53 -19.72 6.94
N PRO A 66 8.92 -19.94 8.12
CA PRO A 66 9.19 -19.13 9.30
C PRO A 66 10.65 -19.28 9.73
N MET A 67 11.32 -18.17 10.01
CA MET A 67 12.64 -18.18 10.68
C MET A 67 12.40 -18.03 12.19
N ILE A 68 12.97 -18.96 12.98
CA ILE A 68 12.90 -18.98 14.45
C ILE A 68 14.27 -18.59 14.99
#